data_AF-A0A9P0NKW9-F1
#
_entry.id   AF-A0A9P0NKW9-F1
#
_cell.length_a   1.000
_cell.length_b   1.000
_cell.length_c   1.000
_cell.angle_alpha   90.00
_cell.angle_beta   90.00
_cell.angle_gamma   90.00
#
_symmetry.space_group_name_H-M   'P 1'
#
loop_
_entity.id
_entity.type
_entity.pdbx_description
1 polymer ?
#
loop_
_entity_poly.entity_id
_entity_poly.type
_entity_poly.pdbx_seq_one_letter_code
_entity_poly.pdbx_strand_id
1 'polypeptide(L)'
;MAFEIKNSGKPRQVRGTTAYKYRNLYVFGVFAVSGLSWFLFEQLPTTKKLNEKIKNGYWDRTPEENYRLEMIKNNFNPDTKNLKERKEEILSKNEDFVPIKI
;
A
#
# COMPACT_ATOMS: atom_id res chain seq x y z
N MET A 1 52.22 -19.71 -26.96
CA MET A 1 51.52 -18.53 -26.38
C MET A 1 50.76 -19.01 -25.16
N ALA A 2 51.30 -18.76 -23.97
CA ALA A 2 50.62 -19.11 -22.72
C ALA A 2 49.69 -17.95 -22.35
N PHE A 3 48.38 -18.20 -22.28
CA PHE A 3 47.44 -17.26 -21.69
C PHE A 3 47.62 -17.30 -20.17
N GLU A 4 48.24 -16.26 -19.61
CA GLU A 4 48.26 -16.04 -18.17
C GLU A 4 46.82 -15.79 -17.69
N ILE A 5 46.20 -16.80 -17.09
CA ILE A 5 44.98 -16.64 -16.33
C ILE A 5 45.39 -15.94 -15.03
N LYS A 6 45.41 -14.60 -15.05
CA LYS A 6 45.51 -13.82 -13.81
C LYS A 6 44.29 -14.16 -12.97
N ASN A 7 44.51 -14.91 -11.88
CA ASN A 7 43.52 -15.06 -10.82
C ASN A 7 43.16 -13.65 -10.32
N SER A 8 42.05 -13.12 -10.83
CA SER A 8 41.50 -11.85 -10.39
C SER A 8 40.92 -12.09 -9.00
N GLY A 9 41.74 -11.90 -7.98
CA GLY A 9 41.28 -11.90 -6.59
C GLY A 9 40.06 -10.98 -6.45
N LYS A 10 39.19 -11.28 -5.47
CA LYS A 10 37.96 -10.53 -5.24
C LYS A 10 38.23 -9.01 -5.32
N PRO A 11 37.45 -8.24 -6.09
CA PRO A 11 37.70 -6.82 -6.27
C PRO A 11 37.65 -6.12 -4.90
N ARG A 12 38.69 -5.34 -4.59
CA ARG A 12 38.77 -4.62 -3.32
C ARG A 12 37.60 -3.64 -3.20
N GLN A 13 36.75 -3.84 -2.20
CA GLN A 13 35.56 -3.01 -1.94
C GLN A 13 35.90 -1.82 -1.04
N VAL A 14 36.87 -1.00 -1.47
CA VAL A 14 37.32 0.20 -0.74
C VAL A 14 36.74 1.45 -1.40
N ARG A 15 36.62 2.54 -0.63
CA ARG A 15 36.15 3.83 -1.14
C ARG A 15 36.92 4.23 -2.41
N GLY A 16 36.19 4.65 -3.44
CA GLY A 16 36.76 5.06 -4.73
C GLY A 16 36.78 3.98 -5.81
N THR A 17 36.64 2.68 -5.48
CA THR A 17 36.57 1.63 -6.51
C THR A 17 35.18 1.51 -7.12
N THR A 18 35.11 1.04 -8.38
CA THR A 18 33.83 0.77 -9.07
C THR A 18 32.97 -0.23 -8.29
N ALA A 19 33.57 -1.30 -7.76
CA ALA A 19 32.90 -2.30 -6.93
C ALA A 19 32.23 -1.69 -5.68
N TYR A 20 32.88 -0.70 -5.03
CA TYR A 20 32.29 0.01 -3.89
C TYR A 20 31.10 0.89 -4.30
N LYS A 21 31.19 1.58 -5.44
CA LYS A 21 30.08 2.40 -5.98
C LYS A 21 28.86 1.56 -6.32
N TYR A 22 29.05 0.44 -7.03
CA TYR A 22 27.95 -0.47 -7.40
C TYR A 22 27.27 -1.08 -6.18
N ARG A 23 28.03 -1.46 -5.15
CA ARG A 23 27.47 -1.98 -3.90
C ARG A 23 26.57 -0.95 -3.23
N ASN A 24 27.02 0.30 -3.10
CA ASN A 24 26.22 1.34 -2.47
C ASN A 24 25.00 1.69 -3.31
N LEU A 25 25.13 1.77 -4.64
CA LEU A 25 24.01 2.01 -5.55
C LEU A 25 22.94 0.92 -5.43
N TYR A 26 23.35 -0.34 -5.35
CA TYR A 26 22.43 -1.46 -5.12
C TYR A 26 21.67 -1.31 -3.80
N VAL A 27 22.38 -1.00 -2.71
CA VAL A 27 21.76 -0.79 -1.38
C VAL A 27 20.75 0.38 -1.42
N PHE A 28 21.10 1.49 -2.08
CA PHE A 28 20.14 2.59 -2.27
C PHE A 28 18.94 2.19 -3.12
N GLY A 29 19.14 1.37 -4.16
CA GLY A 29 18.05 0.81 -4.96
C GLY A 29 17.09 -0.05 -4.12
N VAL A 30 17.63 -0.90 -3.25
CA VAL A 30 16.80 -1.71 -2.32
C VAL A 30 16.00 -0.80 -1.39
N PHE A 31 16.62 0.22 -0.80
CA PHE A 31 15.91 1.17 0.06
C PHE A 31 14.81 1.95 -0.67
N ALA A 32 15.08 2.38 -1.91
CA ALA A 32 14.10 3.09 -2.72
C ALA A 32 12.89 2.21 -3.05
N VAL A 33 13.12 0.96 -3.48
CA VAL A 33 12.04 0.01 -3.79
C VAL A 33 11.26 -0.36 -2.55
N SER A 34 11.93 -0.62 -1.42
CA SER A 34 11.24 -0.92 -0.15
C SER A 34 10.38 0.24 0.34
N GLY A 35 10.90 1.48 0.25
CA GLY A 35 10.16 2.68 0.63
C GLY A 35 8.95 2.92 -0.27
N LEU A 36 9.11 2.72 -1.58
CA LEU A 36 8.03 2.86 -2.54
C LEU A 36 6.96 1.78 -2.34
N SER A 37 7.37 0.53 -2.09
CA SER A 37 6.45 -0.57 -1.76
C SER A 37 5.65 -0.27 -0.49
N TRP A 38 6.31 0.26 0.55
CA TRP A 38 5.63 0.68 1.79
C TRP A 38 4.63 1.82 1.52
N PHE A 39 5.06 2.84 0.78
CA PHE A 39 4.19 3.98 0.43
C PHE A 39 2.95 3.55 -0.33
N LEU A 40 3.11 2.67 -1.34
CA LEU A 40 1.96 2.12 -2.08
C LEU A 40 1.04 1.32 -1.17
N PHE A 41 1.60 0.51 -0.25
CA PHE A 41 0.82 -0.22 0.73
C PHE A 41 0.01 0.71 1.63
N GLU A 42 0.58 1.83 2.08
CA GLU A 42 -0.10 2.82 2.92
C GLU A 42 -1.22 3.58 2.19
N GLN A 43 -1.13 3.74 0.87
CA GLN A 43 -2.18 4.37 0.07
C GLN A 43 -3.43 3.49 -0.11
N LEU A 44 -3.31 2.16 0.04
CA LEU A 44 -4.43 1.25 -0.13
C LEU A 44 -5.56 1.55 0.89
N PRO A 45 -6.83 1.57 0.45
CA PRO A 45 -7.95 1.85 1.37
C PRO A 45 -8.11 0.76 2.44
N THR A 46 -7.68 -0.47 2.16
CA THR A 46 -7.72 -1.60 3.09
C THR A 46 -6.78 -1.42 4.27
N THR A 47 -5.57 -0.90 4.04
CA THR A 47 -4.56 -0.69 5.08
C THR A 47 -4.95 0.47 5.99
N LYS A 48 -5.56 1.54 5.44
CA LYS A 48 -6.17 2.62 6.24
C LYS A 48 -7.24 2.09 7.19
N LYS A 49 -8.17 1.26 6.69
CA LYS A 49 -9.20 0.61 7.53
C LYS A 49 -8.59 -0.29 8.62
N LEU A 50 -7.53 -1.04 8.30
CA LEU A 50 -6.83 -1.87 9.27
C LEU A 50 -6.15 -1.01 10.35
N ASN A 51 -5.48 0.08 9.97
CA ASN A 51 -4.85 1.01 10.91
C ASN A 51 -5.88 1.68 11.83
N GLU A 52 -7.04 2.06 11.30
CA GLU A 52 -8.14 2.57 12.14
C GLU A 52 -8.63 1.51 13.13
N LYS A 53 -8.79 0.25 12.69
CA LYS A 53 -9.17 -0.86 13.60
C LYS A 53 -8.13 -1.09 14.69
N ILE A 54 -6.84 -1.03 14.35
CA ILE A 54 -5.74 -1.17 15.31
C ILE A 54 -5.75 0.00 16.31
N LYS A 55 -5.83 1.25 15.84
CA LYS A 55 -5.90 2.45 16.71
C LYS A 55 -7.11 2.45 17.63
N ASN A 56 -8.23 1.91 17.15
CA ASN A 56 -9.45 1.81 17.92
C ASN A 56 -9.46 0.62 18.89
N GLY A 57 -8.38 -0.16 19.00
CA GLY A 57 -8.31 -1.30 19.90
C GLY A 57 -9.36 -2.36 19.59
N TYR A 58 -9.76 -2.50 18.31
CA TYR A 58 -10.84 -3.42 17.90
C TYR A 58 -10.61 -4.86 18.39
N TRP A 59 -9.35 -5.29 18.42
CA TRP A 59 -8.92 -6.63 18.83
C TRP A 59 -8.87 -6.83 20.34
N ASP A 60 -8.82 -5.77 21.12
CA ASP A 60 -8.77 -5.81 22.60
C ASP A 60 -10.17 -5.74 23.22
N ARG A 61 -11.20 -5.44 22.42
CA ARG A 61 -12.59 -5.28 22.86
C ARG A 61 -13.34 -6.60 22.88
N THR A 62 -14.27 -6.71 23.81
CA THR A 62 -15.21 -7.84 23.82
C THR A 62 -16.23 -7.73 22.68
N PRO A 63 -16.81 -8.85 22.22
CA PRO A 63 -17.82 -8.83 21.14
C PRO A 63 -19.02 -7.94 21.45
N GLU A 64 -19.44 -7.86 22.71
CA GLU A 64 -20.58 -7.02 23.14
C GLU A 64 -20.28 -5.52 23.05
N GLU A 65 -19.06 -5.10 23.40
CA GLU A 65 -18.62 -3.71 23.28
C GLU A 65 -18.54 -3.28 21.81
N ASN A 66 -18.06 -4.17 20.94
CA ASN A 66 -18.05 -3.93 19.50
C ASN A 66 -19.49 -3.77 18.96
N TYR A 67 -20.43 -4.62 19.40
CA TYR A 67 -21.83 -4.51 19.00
C TYR A 67 -22.47 -3.18 19.46
N ARG A 68 -22.23 -2.75 20.71
CA ARG A 68 -22.72 -1.45 21.21
C ARG A 68 -22.17 -0.28 20.40
N LEU A 69 -20.89 -0.31 20.05
CA LEU A 69 -20.26 0.73 19.23
C LEU A 69 -20.78 0.74 17.79
N GLU A 70 -21.07 -0.41 17.19
CA GLU A 70 -21.72 -0.48 15.88
C GLU A 70 -23.14 0.12 15.92
N MET A 71 -23.91 -0.18 16.97
CA MET A 71 -25.25 0.41 17.15
C MET A 71 -25.18 1.93 17.35
N ILE A 72 -24.22 2.42 18.14
CA ILE A 72 -23.99 3.86 18.31
C ILE A 72 -23.60 4.50 16.97
N LYS A 73 -22.68 3.90 16.21
CA LYS A 73 -22.25 4.40 14.91
C LYS A 73 -23.41 4.48 13.90
N ASN A 74 -24.28 3.48 13.91
CA ASN A 74 -25.47 3.44 13.04
C ASN A 74 -26.52 4.47 13.45
N ASN A 75 -26.67 4.74 14.75
CA ASN A 75 -27.64 5.71 15.26
C ASN A 75 -27.17 7.17 15.16
N PHE A 76 -25.86 7.42 15.23
CA PHE A 76 -25.31 8.78 15.11
C PHE A 76 -25.23 9.30 13.67
N ASN A 77 -25.40 8.44 12.66
CA ASN A 77 -25.20 8.83 11.27
C ASN A 77 -26.40 8.52 10.33
N PRO A 78 -27.64 8.91 10.72
CA PRO A 78 -28.84 8.60 9.93
C PRO A 78 -28.79 9.21 8.51
N ASP A 79 -28.16 10.38 8.36
CA ASP A 79 -28.10 11.10 7.08
C ASP A 79 -27.20 10.44 6.02
N THR A 80 -26.20 9.66 6.44
CA THR A 80 -25.30 8.98 5.49
C THR A 80 -25.91 7.77 4.81
N LYS A 81 -26.96 7.18 5.40
CA LYS A 81 -27.71 6.07 4.80
C LYS A 81 -28.38 6.53 3.50
N ASN A 82 -28.99 7.72 3.54
CA ASN A 82 -29.60 8.39 2.37
C ASN A 82 -28.58 8.74 1.28
N LEU A 83 -27.35 9.11 1.64
CA LEU A 83 -26.30 9.44 0.67
C LEU A 83 -25.74 8.19 -0.03
N LYS A 84 -25.65 7.06 0.68
CA LYS A 84 -25.19 5.79 0.11
C LYS A 84 -26.23 5.20 -0.85
N GLU A 85 -27.51 5.24 -0.48
CA GLU A 85 -28.63 4.84 -1.34
C GLU A 85 -28.70 5.71 -2.60
N ARG A 86 -28.57 7.04 -2.48
CA ARG A 86 -28.46 7.95 -3.64
C ARG A 86 -27.26 7.65 -4.54
N LYS A 87 -26.12 7.30 -3.95
CA LYS A 87 -24.90 6.97 -4.73
C LYS A 87 -25.09 5.67 -5.52
N GLU A 88 -25.71 4.66 -4.92
CA GLU A 88 -26.05 3.38 -5.59
C GLU A 88 -27.07 3.59 -6.71
N GLU A 89 -28.06 4.47 -6.51
CA GLU A 89 -29.03 4.87 -7.54
C GLU A 89 -28.42 5.65 -8.72
N ILE A 90 -27.43 6.51 -8.46
CA ILE A 90 -26.71 7.23 -9.52
C ILE A 90 -25.81 6.28 -10.31
N LEU A 91 -25.21 5.29 -9.65
CA LEU A 91 -24.32 4.33 -10.32
C LEU A 91 -25.11 3.41 -11.28
N SER A 92 -26.29 2.96 -10.89
CA SER A 92 -27.15 2.10 -11.73
C SER A 92 -27.74 2.83 -12.94
N LYS A 93 -27.87 4.17 -12.89
CA LYS A 93 -28.36 4.98 -14.02
C LYS A 93 -27.30 5.28 -15.09
N ASN A 94 -26.01 5.06 -14.81
CA ASN A 94 -24.92 5.40 -15.73
C ASN A 94 -24.49 4.26 -16.67
N GLU A 95 -25.17 3.10 -16.64
CA GLU A 95 -24.83 1.96 -17.51
C GLU A 95 -25.38 2.06 -18.96
N ASP A 96 -26.24 3.04 -19.26
CA ASP A 96 -26.81 3.25 -20.61
C ASP A 96 -25.98 4.20 -21.50
N PHE A 97 -24.65 4.24 -21.33
CA PHE A 97 -23.79 4.93 -22.30
C PHE A 97 -23.61 4.06 -23.56
N VAL A 98 -24.56 4.16 -24.50
CA VAL A 98 -24.42 3.63 -25.86
C VAL A 98 -23.36 4.45 -26.58
N PRO A 99 -22.19 3.89 -26.95
CA PRO A 99 -21.21 4.63 -27.73
C PRO A 99 -21.79 4.93 -29.10
N ILE A 100 -21.90 6.21 -29.44
CA ILE A 100 -22.20 6.67 -30.79
C ILE A 100 -21.12 6.08 -31.71
N LYS A 101 -21.52 5.14 -32.57
CA LYS A 101 -20.66 4.64 -33.65
C LYS A 101 -20.42 5.80 -34.62
N ILE A 102 -19.19 6.29 -34.67
CA ILE A 102 -18.66 7.10 -35.77
C ILE A 102 -18.08 6.14 -36.81
#